data_AF-A0A2D6Q2D4-F1
#
_entry.id   AF-A0A2D6Q2D4-F1
#
_cell.length_a   1.000
_cell.length_b   1.000
_cell.length_c   1.000
_cell.angle_alpha   90.00
_cell.angle_beta   90.00
_cell.angle_gamma   90.00
#
_symmetry.space_group_name_H-M   'P 1'
#
loop_
_entity.id
_entity.type
_entity.pdbx_description
1 polymer ?
#
loop_
_entity_poly.entity_id
_entity_poly.type
_entity_poly.pdbx_seq_one_letter_code
_entity_poly.pdbx_strand_id
1 'polypeptide(L)' 'MDRAKAICQEFCEEVSVVSEIRNDSLTLYRTIEKLEVRLERKYFTELLNRMANAGYCCTQTETFAGSVNAKFEPATKDK' A
#
# COMPACT_ATOMS: atom_id res chain seq x y z
N MET A 1 2.80 -2.19 -10.89
CA MET A 1 1.79 -2.27 -9.80
C MET A 1 1.18 -3.67 -9.69
N ASP A 2 1.07 -4.42 -10.79
CA ASP A 2 0.41 -5.75 -10.82
C ASP A 2 1.00 -6.78 -9.84
N ARG A 3 2.33 -6.78 -9.65
CA ARG A 3 3.00 -7.65 -8.69
C ARG A 3 2.57 -7.38 -7.25
N ALA A 4 2.43 -6.11 -6.87
CA ALA A 4 2.01 -5.73 -5.52
C ALA A 4 0.52 -6.02 -5.31
N LYS A 5 -0.32 -5.80 -6.33
CA LYS A 5 -1.72 -6.19 -6.32
C LYS A 5 -1.88 -7.71 -6.13
N ALA A 6 -1.09 -8.51 -6.84
CA ALA A 6 -1.10 -9.97 -6.70
C ALA A 6 -0.74 -10.41 -5.27
N ILE A 7 0.31 -9.82 -4.68
CA ILE A 7 0.69 -10.09 -3.28
C ILE A 7 -0.47 -9.76 -2.34
N CYS A 8 -1.11 -8.60 -2.51
CA CYS A 8 -2.26 -8.21 -1.69
C CYS A 8 -3.43 -9.19 -1.83
N GLN A 9 -3.74 -9.63 -3.04
CA GLN A 9 -4.83 -10.58 -3.33
C GLN A 9 -4.65 -11.96 -2.67
N GLU A 10 -3.44 -12.32 -2.24
CA GLU A 10 -3.19 -13.54 -1.45
C GLU A 10 -3.74 -13.44 -0.02
N PHE A 11 -3.94 -12.23 0.51
CA PHE A 11 -4.34 -11.99 1.91
C PHE A 11 -5.71 -11.30 2.05
N CYS A 12 -6.25 -10.73 0.98
CA CYS A 12 -7.54 -10.08 0.96
C CYS A 12 -8.24 -10.21 -0.40
N GLU A 13 -9.57 -10.36 -0.41
CA GLU A 13 -10.35 -10.48 -1.64
C GLU A 13 -10.45 -9.14 -2.39
N GLU A 14 -10.44 -8.03 -1.65
CA GLU A 14 -10.60 -6.68 -2.19
C GLU A 14 -9.31 -5.87 -2.07
N VAL A 15 -8.78 -5.45 -3.22
CA VAL A 15 -7.62 -4.56 -3.35
C VAL A 15 -8.04 -3.35 -4.17
N SER A 16 -7.97 -2.18 -3.56
CA SER A 16 -8.33 -0.91 -4.18
C SER A 16 -7.08 -0.17 -4.61
N VAL A 17 -7.10 0.37 -5.83
CA VAL A 17 -6.05 1.25 -6.35
C VAL A 17 -6.55 2.68 -6.24
N VAL A 18 -5.85 3.51 -5.46
CA VAL A 18 -6.21 4.91 -5.24
C VAL A 18 -5.11 5.78 -5.80
N SER A 19 -5.45 6.72 -6.68
CA SER A 19 -4.52 7.74 -7.15
C SER A 19 -4.64 8.99 -6.27
N GLU A 20 -3.51 9.43 -5.71
CA GLU A 20 -3.42 10.66 -4.93
C GLU A 20 -2.50 11.64 -5.64
N ILE A 21 -2.94 12.90 -5.76
CA ILE A 21 -2.10 13.97 -6.28
C ILE A 21 -1.34 14.55 -5.08
N ARG A 22 -0.04 14.30 -5.01
CA ARG A 22 0.84 14.89 -3.98
C ARG A 22 1.51 16.15 -4.53
N ASN A 23 1.42 17.23 -3.77
CA ASN A 23 2.11 18.48 -4.09
C ASN A 23 3.51 18.42 -3.50
N ASP A 24 4.48 18.06 -4.34
CA ASP A 24 5.89 18.13 -3.98
C ASP A 24 6.40 19.51 -4.41
N SER A 25 6.60 20.38 -3.42
CA SER A 25 7.29 21.67 -3.47
C SER A 25 7.39 22.36 -4.85
N LEU A 26 6.60 23.43 -5.02
CA LEU A 26 6.76 24.56 -5.93
C LEU A 26 6.31 24.49 -7.42
N THR A 27 5.98 23.36 -8.06
CA THR A 27 5.25 23.39 -9.37
C THR A 27 4.83 22.05 -9.97
N LEU A 28 5.23 20.91 -9.40
CA LEU A 28 4.99 19.59 -9.99
C LEU A 28 3.95 18.79 -9.20
N TYR A 29 2.77 18.64 -9.79
CA TYR A 29 1.79 17.66 -9.33
C TYR A 29 2.28 16.26 -9.69
N ARG A 30 2.54 15.41 -8.68
CA ARG A 30 2.83 14.00 -8.89
C ARG A 30 1.61 13.18 -8.52
N THR A 31 1.06 12.46 -9.50
CA THR A 31 0.09 11.41 -9.23
C THR A 31 0.84 10.19 -8.70
N ILE A 32 0.52 9.79 -7.48
CA ILE A 32 1.06 8.57 -6.85
C ILE A 32 -0.09 7.56 -6.78
N GLU A 33 0.13 6.39 -7.35
CA GLU A 33 -0.79 5.28 -7.21
C GLU A 33 -0.50 4.52 -5.91
N LYS A 34 -1.54 4.35 -5.10
CA LYS A 34 -1.52 3.66 -3.81
C LYS A 34 -2.37 2.40 -3.88
N LEU A 35 -2.00 1.40 -3.10
CA LEU A 35 -2.80 0.21 -2.87
C LEU A 35 -3.45 0.29 -1.49
N GLU A 36 -4.77 0.24 -1.45
CA GLU A 36 -5.57 0.10 -0.24
C GLU A 36 -6.05 -1.34 -0.12
N VAL A 37 -5.83 -1.93 1.04
CA VAL A 37 -6.20 -3.33 1.33
C VAL A 37 -6.81 -3.46 2.70
N ARG A 38 -7.76 -4.37 2.83
CA ARG A 38 -8.35 -4.76 4.11
C ARG A 38 -8.10 -6.22 4.39
N LEU A 39 -7.40 -6.52 5.46
CA LEU A 39 -7.02 -7.89 5.83
C LEU A 39 -7.17 -8.15 7.33
N GLU A 40 -7.23 -9.42 7.71
CA GLU A 40 -7.18 -9.81 9.12
C GLU A 40 -5.85 -9.41 9.75
N ARG A 41 -5.88 -8.93 11.00
CA ARG A 41 -4.68 -8.44 11.70
C ARG A 41 -3.53 -9.47 11.73
N LYS A 42 -3.85 -10.77 11.82
CA LYS A 42 -2.87 -11.86 11.88
C LYS A 42 -1.99 -11.96 10.62
N TYR A 43 -2.51 -11.53 9.47
CA TYR A 43 -1.79 -11.57 8.19
C TYR A 43 -1.02 -10.29 7.89
N PHE A 44 -1.23 -9.23 8.67
CA PHE A 44 -0.67 -7.91 8.37
C PHE A 44 0.86 -7.88 8.36
N THR A 45 1.50 -8.52 9.33
CA THR A 45 2.97 -8.60 9.41
C THR A 45 3.56 -9.33 8.21
N GLU A 46 2.91 -10.39 7.73
CA GLU A 46 3.38 -11.14 6.56
C GLU A 46 3.25 -10.31 5.29
N LEU A 47 2.09 -9.66 5.10
CA LEU A 47 1.87 -8.76 3.97
C LEU A 47 2.90 -7.64 3.94
N LEU A 48 3.19 -7.00 5.08
CA LEU A 48 4.21 -5.96 5.20
C LEU A 48 5.57 -6.42 4.67
N ASN A 49 6.04 -7.60 5.08
CA ASN A 49 7.33 -8.13 4.65
C ASN A 49 7.37 -8.39 3.14
N ARG A 50 6.30 -8.96 2.57
CA ARG A 50 6.24 -9.25 1.12
C ARG A 50 6.15 -7.98 0.28
N MET A 51 5.41 -6.98 0.76
CA MET A 51 5.32 -5.67 0.12
C MET A 51 6.65 -4.92 0.18
N ALA A 52 7.35 -4.95 1.31
CA ALA A 52 8.70 -4.37 1.45
C ALA A 52 9.68 -5.01 0.45
N ASN A 53 9.67 -6.35 0.34
CA ASN A 53 10.48 -7.07 -0.65
C ASN A 53 10.09 -6.74 -2.11
N ALA A 54 8.85 -6.32 -2.35
CA ALA A 54 8.38 -5.86 -3.65
C ALA A 54 8.70 -4.37 -3.92
N GLY A 55 9.34 -3.67 -2.97
CA GLY A 55 9.67 -2.26 -3.08
C GLY A 55 8.50 -1.33 -2.77
N TYR A 56 7.57 -1.75 -1.92
CA TYR A 56 6.44 -0.95 -1.45
C TYR A 56 6.54 -0.73 0.06
N CYS A 57 6.18 0.47 0.51
CA CYS A 57 6.13 0.84 1.91
C CYS A 57 4.68 1.05 2.34
N CYS A 58 4.35 0.63 3.56
CA CYS A 58 3.06 0.98 4.16
C CYS A 58 3.12 2.43 4.68
N THR A 59 2.21 3.29 4.20
CA THR A 59 2.20 4.73 4.55
C THR A 59 1.08 5.11 5.50
N GLN A 60 0.02 4.31 5.56
CA GLN A 60 -1.10 4.53 6.47
C GLN A 60 -1.72 3.20 6.89
N THR A 61 -2.11 3.10 8.16
CA THR A 61 -2.82 1.94 8.72
C THR A 61 -3.98 2.40 9.59
N GLU A 62 -5.14 1.81 9.39
CA GLU A 62 -6.31 1.96 10.27
C GLU A 62 -6.70 0.60 10.80
N THR A 63 -6.80 0.48 12.12
CA THR A 63 -7.17 -0.78 12.78
C THR A 63 -8.64 -0.79 13.15
N PHE A 64 -9.32 -1.87 12.79
CA PHE A 64 -10.69 -2.17 13.18
C PHE A 64 -10.69 -3.48 13.99
N ALA A 65 -11.77 -3.78 14.71
CA ALA A 65 -11.86 -5.02 15.47
C ALA A 65 -11.59 -6.24 14.56
N GLY A 66 -10.45 -6.91 14.75
CA GLY A 66 -10.00 -8.07 13.97
C GLY A 66 -9.37 -7.80 12.60
N SER A 67 -9.42 -6.57 12.07
CA SER A 67 -8.91 -6.24 10.73
C SER A 67 -8.05 -4.98 10.69
N VAL A 68 -7.26 -4.85 9.63
CA VAL A 68 -6.39 -3.70 9.35
C VAL A 68 -6.71 -3.24 7.93
N ASN A 69 -6.95 -1.94 7.76
CA ASN A 69 -6.86 -1.29 6.47
C ASN A 69 -5.47 -0.72 6.33
N ALA A 70 -4.74 -1.10 5.28
CA ALA A 70 -3.39 -0.65 5.05
C ALA A 70 -3.27 0.00 3.67
N LYS A 71 -2.51 1.10 3.61
CA LYS A 71 -2.17 1.80 2.37
C LYS A 71 -0.70 1.59 2.06
N PHE A 72 -0.41 1.20 0.82
CA PHE A 72 0.93 0.97 0.34
C PHE A 72 1.26 1.88 -0.84
N GLU A 73 2.43 2.49 -0.79
CA GLU A 73 3.01 3.32 -1.84
C GLU A 73 4.30 2.69 -2.34
N PRO A 74 4.69 2.86 -3.62
CA PRO A 74 6.03 2.50 -4.08
C PRO A 74 7.07 3.22 -3.23
N ALA A 75 8.07 2.50 -2.73
CA ALA A 75 9.19 3.11 -2.03
C ALA A 75 9.88 4.09 -2.99
N THR A 76 9.89 5.37 -2.65
CA THR A 76 10.67 6.36 -3.39
C THR A 76 12.13 5.95 -3.23
N LYS A 77 12.76 5.51 -4.33
CA LYS A 77 14.22 5.52 -4.39
C LYS A 77 14.63 6.98 -4.42
N ASP A 78 14.83 7.57 -3.26
CA ASP A 78 15.68 8.75 -3.13
C ASP A 78 17.01 8.37 -3.80
N LYS A 79 17.29 9.03 -4.92
CA LYS A 79 18.41 8.77 -5.80
C LYS A 79 19.53 9.74 -5.49
#